data_AF-A0A2N5FPA3-F1
#
_entry.id   AF-A0A2N5FPA3-F1
#
_cell.length_a   1.000
_cell.length_b   1.000
_cell.length_c   1.000
_cell.angle_alpha   90.00
_cell.angle_beta   90.00
_cell.angle_gamma   90.00
#
_symmetry.space_group_name_H-M   'P 1'
#
loop_
_entity.id
_entity.type
_entity.pdbx_description
1 polymer ?
#
loop_
_entity_poly.entity_id
_entity_poly.type
_entity_poly.pdbx_seq_one_letter_code
_entity_poly.pdbx_strand_id
1 'polypeptide(L)'
;MGQYLQMGICYRLEVDKKRLDKLEVTLERLIKELNKHLDITLYEINETHEEVIFEIKESVVLELQGFMEFQYSMYPQEQQYIDCFKSAVETIGGLSSFQEIVQVAEEGNFPCFQSNVIIDEIKISAWNWLEIEIAMFVFFVEGKIFMEGYNFFLRYIENNVRESSREWGIAGAFRCYID
;
A
#
# COMPACT_ATOMS: atom_id res chain seq x y z
N MET A 1 23.12 -1.50 1.26
CA MET A 1 21.89 -1.17 0.50
C MET A 1 21.42 0.19 1.00
N GLY A 2 20.96 1.07 0.11
CA GLY A 2 20.43 2.38 0.50
C GLY A 2 19.00 2.26 1.02
N GLN A 3 18.53 3.28 1.74
CA GLN A 3 17.11 3.43 2.10
C GLN A 3 16.38 4.16 0.96
N TYR A 4 15.23 3.64 0.57
CA TYR A 4 14.40 4.13 -0.53
C TYR A 4 13.01 4.45 -0.01
N LEU A 5 12.45 5.58 -0.45
CA LEU A 5 11.04 5.87 -0.29
C LEU A 5 10.26 5.10 -1.35
N GLN A 6 9.39 4.21 -0.89
CA GLN A 6 8.45 3.48 -1.72
C GLN A 6 7.05 4.04 -1.51
N MET A 7 6.32 4.26 -2.60
CA MET A 7 4.95 4.75 -2.55
C MET A 7 4.07 3.92 -3.47
N GLY A 8 2.86 3.64 -3.00
CA GLY A 8 2.07 2.60 -3.62
C GLY A 8 0.67 2.45 -3.05
N ILE A 9 -0.04 1.42 -3.52
CA ILE A 9 -1.29 0.96 -2.95
C ILE A 9 -1.02 -0.21 -2.01
N CYS A 10 -1.41 -0.08 -0.75
CA CYS A 10 -1.51 -1.21 0.17
C CYS A 10 -2.65 -2.10 -0.31
N TYR A 11 -2.33 -3.32 -0.74
CA TYR A 11 -3.35 -4.26 -1.22
C TYR A 11 -3.63 -5.38 -0.21
N ARG A 12 -2.74 -5.60 0.75
CA ARG A 12 -2.92 -6.63 1.77
C ARG A 12 -2.27 -6.24 3.09
N LEU A 13 -2.96 -6.53 4.19
CA LEU A 13 -2.44 -6.43 5.56
C LEU A 13 -2.63 -7.76 6.25
N GLU A 14 -1.63 -8.20 7.00
CA GLU A 14 -1.72 -9.41 7.80
C GLU A 14 -1.33 -9.13 9.24
N VAL A 15 -2.10 -9.72 10.16
CA VAL A 15 -1.91 -9.54 11.60
C VAL A 15 -2.01 -10.89 12.29
N ASP A 16 -0.93 -11.30 12.97
CA ASP A 16 -0.89 -12.53 13.76
C ASP A 16 -1.87 -12.46 14.95
N LYS A 17 -2.80 -13.41 15.01
CA LYS A 17 -3.79 -13.53 16.10
C LYS A 17 -3.16 -13.79 17.46
N LYS A 18 -2.04 -14.52 17.53
CA LYS A 18 -1.30 -14.73 18.79
C LYS A 18 -0.81 -13.40 19.35
N ARG A 19 -0.45 -12.44 18.49
CA ARG A 19 -0.05 -11.09 18.91
C ARG A 19 -1.26 -10.29 19.37
N LEU A 20 -2.39 -10.37 18.66
CA LEU A 20 -3.64 -9.74 19.09
C LEU A 20 -4.10 -10.24 20.47
N ASP A 21 -4.11 -11.56 20.67
CA ASP A 21 -4.48 -12.20 21.93
C ASP A 21 -3.56 -11.78 23.08
N LYS A 22 -2.24 -11.80 22.84
CA LYS A 22 -1.24 -11.38 23.82
C LYS A 22 -1.40 -9.91 24.24
N LEU A 23 -1.84 -9.07 23.33
CA LEU A 23 -2.06 -7.64 23.57
C LEU A 23 -3.50 -7.31 24.00
N GLU A 24 -4.37 -8.31 24.12
CA GLU A 24 -5.80 -8.19 24.41
C GLU A 24 -6.50 -7.19 23.47
N VAL A 25 -6.18 -7.28 22.18
CA VAL A 25 -6.70 -6.39 21.13
C VAL A 25 -7.84 -7.08 20.40
N THR A 26 -9.04 -6.52 20.50
CA THR A 26 -10.19 -6.98 19.73
C THR A 26 -10.06 -6.59 18.27
N LEU A 27 -10.70 -7.36 17.37
CA LEU A 27 -10.76 -7.04 15.94
C LEU A 27 -11.34 -5.63 15.69
N GLU A 28 -12.38 -5.23 16.41
CA GLU A 28 -12.96 -3.87 16.32
C GLU A 28 -11.94 -2.78 16.64
N ARG A 29 -11.11 -3.00 17.68
CA ARG A 29 -10.05 -2.07 18.04
C ARG A 29 -8.96 -2.03 16.99
N LEU A 30 -8.57 -3.19 16.44
CA LEU A 30 -7.62 -3.29 15.34
C LEU A 30 -8.10 -2.47 14.13
N ILE A 31 -9.34 -2.72 13.69
CA ILE A 31 -9.96 -1.99 12.57
C ILE A 31 -9.94 -0.48 12.84
N LYS A 32 -10.33 -0.05 14.04
CA LYS A 32 -10.34 1.37 14.41
C LYS A 32 -8.96 2.02 14.34
N GLU A 33 -7.92 1.31 14.79
CA GLU A 33 -6.55 1.83 14.75
C GLU A 33 -5.99 1.84 13.33
N LEU A 34 -6.18 0.76 12.56
CA LEU A 34 -5.81 0.70 11.15
C LEU A 34 -6.52 1.77 10.32
N ASN A 35 -7.78 2.09 10.61
CA ASN A 35 -8.56 3.09 9.88
C ASN A 35 -8.05 4.53 10.06
N LYS A 36 -7.08 4.77 10.96
CA LYS A 36 -6.36 6.05 11.06
C LYS A 36 -5.25 6.19 10.02
N HIS A 37 -4.85 5.06 9.43
CA HIS A 37 -3.70 4.93 8.54
C HIS A 37 -4.12 4.62 7.10
N LEU A 38 -5.29 4.04 6.92
CA LEU A 38 -5.84 3.49 5.67
C LEU A 38 -7.37 3.65 5.71
N ASP A 39 -8.03 3.69 4.55
CA ASP A 39 -9.47 3.44 4.52
C ASP A 39 -9.76 1.93 4.54
N ILE A 40 -10.08 1.38 5.72
CA ILE A 40 -10.34 -0.05 5.88
C ILE A 40 -11.64 -0.49 5.20
N THR A 41 -12.52 0.44 4.82
CA THR A 41 -13.75 0.10 4.09
C THR A 41 -13.48 -0.42 2.68
N LEU A 42 -12.26 -0.20 2.16
CA LEU A 42 -11.79 -0.70 0.86
C LEU A 42 -11.40 -2.18 0.87
N TYR A 43 -11.35 -2.81 2.05
CA TYR A 43 -10.83 -4.16 2.22
C TYR A 43 -11.94 -5.16 2.58
N GLU A 44 -11.75 -6.41 2.18
CA GLU A 44 -12.41 -7.58 2.73
C GLU A 44 -11.60 -8.12 3.90
N ILE A 45 -12.29 -8.50 4.98
CA ILE A 45 -11.66 -9.00 6.19
C ILE A 45 -11.87 -10.50 6.23
N ASN A 46 -10.77 -11.25 6.19
CA ASN A 46 -10.75 -12.68 6.30
C ASN A 46 -10.00 -13.09 7.57
N GLU A 47 -10.49 -14.12 8.23
CA GLU A 47 -9.88 -14.65 9.44
C GLU A 47 -9.49 -16.11 9.23
N THR A 48 -8.20 -16.41 9.39
CA THR A 48 -7.71 -17.79 9.42
C THR A 48 -7.58 -18.24 10.88
N HIS A 49 -7.02 -19.44 11.10
CA HIS A 49 -6.69 -19.87 12.45
C HIS A 49 -5.56 -19.02 13.07
N GLU A 50 -4.64 -18.51 12.25
CA GLU A 50 -3.42 -17.87 12.70
C GLU A 50 -3.44 -16.35 12.52
N GLU A 51 -4.20 -15.84 11.56
CA GLU A 51 -4.10 -14.45 11.10
C GLU A 51 -5.47 -13.79 10.89
N VAL A 52 -5.46 -12.46 11.01
CA VAL A 52 -6.48 -11.58 10.44
C VAL A 52 -5.86 -10.96 9.18
N ILE A 53 -6.51 -11.17 8.05
CA ILE A 53 -6.07 -10.71 6.73
C ILE A 53 -7.06 -9.67 6.23
N PHE A 54 -6.54 -8.51 5.83
CA PHE A 54 -7.29 -7.47 5.15
C PHE A 54 -6.81 -7.45 3.71
N GLU A 55 -7.65 -7.83 2.77
CA GLU A 55 -7.31 -7.85 1.34
C GLU A 55 -8.15 -6.82 0.61
N ILE A 56 -7.53 -5.98 -0.21
CA ILE A 56 -8.25 -4.92 -0.92
C ILE A 56 -9.31 -5.56 -1.84
N LYS A 57 -10.50 -4.97 -1.88
CA LYS A 57 -11.59 -5.47 -2.73
C LYS A 57 -11.18 -5.42 -4.19
N GLU A 58 -11.47 -6.50 -4.92
CA GLU A 58 -11.17 -6.57 -6.35
C GLU A 58 -11.79 -5.39 -7.13
N SER A 59 -13.02 -4.98 -6.77
CA SER A 59 -13.69 -3.83 -7.38
C SER A 59 -12.92 -2.51 -7.22
N VAL A 60 -12.12 -2.36 -6.16
CA VAL A 60 -11.29 -1.17 -5.91
C VAL A 60 -10.01 -1.25 -6.73
N VAL A 61 -9.42 -2.44 -6.87
CA VAL A 61 -8.19 -2.66 -7.66
C VAL A 61 -8.40 -2.37 -9.14
N LEU A 62 -9.62 -2.54 -9.66
CA LEU A 62 -9.93 -2.18 -11.05
C LEU A 62 -9.68 -0.69 -11.37
N GLU A 63 -9.61 0.19 -10.36
CA GLU A 63 -9.24 1.60 -10.55
C GLU A 63 -7.73 1.82 -10.70
N LEU A 64 -6.90 0.81 -10.43
CA LEU A 64 -5.44 0.93 -10.32
C LEU A 64 -4.80 1.52 -11.59
N GLN A 65 -5.23 1.08 -12.77
CA GLN A 65 -4.70 1.59 -14.03
C GLN A 65 -4.89 3.11 -14.14
N GLY A 66 -6.14 3.58 -14.04
CA GLY A 66 -6.47 5.01 -14.17
C GLY A 66 -5.86 5.84 -13.03
N PHE A 67 -5.82 5.28 -11.82
CA PHE A 67 -5.18 5.93 -10.69
C PHE A 67 -3.67 6.09 -10.91
N MET A 68 -2.99 5.06 -11.40
CA MET A 68 -1.57 5.14 -11.75
C MET A 68 -1.33 6.20 -12.84
N GLU A 69 -2.13 6.20 -13.91
CA GLU A 69 -2.05 7.22 -14.98
C GLU A 69 -2.19 8.64 -14.42
N PHE A 70 -3.16 8.85 -13.53
CA PHE A 70 -3.37 10.12 -12.85
C PHE A 70 -2.17 10.52 -11.97
N GLN A 71 -1.68 9.64 -11.10
CA GLN A 71 -0.52 9.92 -10.25
C GLN A 71 0.71 10.25 -11.09
N TYR A 72 0.93 9.52 -12.17
CA TYR A 72 2.03 9.73 -13.08
C TYR A 72 1.96 11.06 -13.81
N SER A 73 0.76 11.51 -14.20
CA SER A 73 0.56 12.81 -14.85
C SER A 73 1.00 13.99 -13.96
N MET A 74 0.99 13.80 -12.64
CA MET A 74 1.44 14.79 -11.65
C MET A 74 2.93 14.68 -11.32
N TYR A 75 3.60 13.61 -11.72
CA TYR A 75 4.99 13.34 -11.37
C TYR A 75 5.94 13.74 -12.52
N PRO A 76 6.88 14.67 -12.32
CA PRO A 76 7.84 15.04 -13.35
C PRO A 76 8.82 13.88 -13.60
N GLN A 77 8.83 13.35 -14.82
CA GLN A 77 9.56 12.13 -15.16
C GLN A 77 10.63 12.38 -16.23
N GLU A 78 11.78 11.71 -16.08
CA GLU A 78 12.75 11.58 -17.18
C GLU A 78 12.23 10.58 -18.22
N GLN A 79 12.60 10.77 -19.49
CA GLN A 79 12.06 10.01 -20.62
C GLN A 79 12.15 8.48 -20.45
N GLN A 80 13.23 7.98 -19.85
CA GLN A 80 13.48 6.55 -19.64
C GLN A 80 12.46 5.85 -18.73
N TYR A 81 11.82 6.59 -17.81
CA TYR A 81 10.80 6.05 -16.91
C TYR A 81 9.39 6.08 -17.53
N ILE A 82 9.17 6.95 -18.54
CA ILE A 82 7.91 7.04 -19.31
C ILE A 82 7.60 5.72 -20.00
N ASP A 83 8.58 5.09 -20.63
CA ASP A 83 8.35 3.88 -21.42
C ASP A 83 8.07 2.66 -20.53
N CYS A 84 8.76 2.56 -19.37
CA CYS A 84 8.45 1.54 -18.35
C CYS A 84 7.01 1.70 -17.89
N PHE A 85 6.64 2.92 -17.50
CA PHE A 85 5.34 3.19 -16.91
C PHE A 85 4.20 2.91 -17.89
N LYS A 86 4.31 3.40 -19.13
CA LYS A 86 3.32 3.11 -20.18
C LYS A 86 3.13 1.61 -20.37
N SER A 87 4.23 0.87 -20.44
CA SER A 87 4.18 -0.59 -20.62
C SER A 87 3.51 -1.29 -19.42
N ALA A 88 3.81 -0.85 -18.19
CA ALA A 88 3.19 -1.38 -16.98
C ALA A 88 1.68 -1.09 -16.95
N VAL A 89 1.28 0.15 -17.21
CA VAL A 89 -0.13 0.57 -17.26
C VAL A 89 -0.92 -0.16 -18.35
N GLU A 90 -0.38 -0.27 -19.56
CA GLU A 90 -1.01 -1.02 -20.66
C GLU A 90 -1.17 -2.50 -20.31
N THR A 91 -0.17 -3.09 -19.65
CA THR A 91 -0.24 -4.48 -19.18
C THR A 91 -1.34 -4.64 -18.14
N ILE A 92 -1.34 -3.80 -17.09
CA ILE A 92 -2.34 -3.83 -16.00
C ILE A 92 -3.76 -3.61 -16.55
N GLY A 93 -3.93 -2.68 -17.49
CA GLY A 93 -5.22 -2.40 -18.12
C GLY A 93 -5.79 -3.55 -18.97
N GLY A 94 -4.94 -4.53 -19.34
CA GLY A 94 -5.35 -5.76 -20.01
C GLY A 94 -5.72 -6.90 -19.07
N LEU A 95 -5.47 -6.76 -17.76
CA LEU A 95 -5.74 -7.79 -16.76
C LEU A 95 -7.18 -7.70 -16.25
N SER A 96 -7.73 -8.85 -15.86
CA SER A 96 -9.14 -8.97 -15.49
C SER A 96 -9.37 -9.36 -14.03
N SER A 97 -8.30 -9.73 -13.33
CA SER A 97 -8.39 -10.18 -11.94
C SER A 97 -7.30 -9.58 -11.06
N PHE A 98 -7.62 -9.46 -9.76
CA PHE A 98 -6.66 -9.02 -8.75
C PHE A 98 -5.40 -9.91 -8.70
N GLN A 99 -5.55 -11.23 -8.81
CA GLN A 99 -4.42 -12.15 -8.75
C GLN A 99 -3.45 -12.00 -9.92
N GLU A 100 -3.94 -11.71 -11.13
CA GLU A 100 -3.06 -11.44 -12.27
C GLU A 100 -2.21 -10.18 -12.02
N ILE A 101 -2.80 -9.14 -11.41
CA ILE A 101 -2.08 -7.91 -11.07
C ILE A 101 -1.01 -8.17 -10.00
N VAL A 102 -1.33 -8.94 -8.97
CA VAL A 102 -0.37 -9.40 -7.95
C VAL A 102 0.79 -10.14 -8.60
N GLN A 103 0.50 -11.10 -9.47
CA GLN A 103 1.54 -11.87 -10.15
C GLN A 103 2.48 -10.98 -10.98
N VAL A 104 1.94 -10.03 -11.76
CA VAL A 104 2.76 -9.10 -12.55
C VAL A 104 3.66 -8.25 -11.66
N ALA A 105 3.15 -7.80 -10.51
CA ALA A 105 3.93 -7.02 -9.54
C ALA A 105 5.05 -7.87 -8.90
N GLU A 106 4.79 -9.14 -8.57
CA GLU A 106 5.75 -10.06 -7.95
C GLU A 106 6.84 -10.54 -8.91
N GLU A 107 6.52 -10.71 -10.21
CA GLU A 107 7.50 -11.07 -11.23
C GLU A 107 8.60 -10.00 -11.40
N GLY A 108 8.32 -8.74 -11.02
CA GLY A 108 9.31 -7.67 -11.01
C GLY A 108 9.80 -7.26 -12.42
N ASN A 109 9.06 -7.65 -13.46
CA ASN A 109 9.39 -7.35 -14.86
C ASN A 109 9.36 -5.84 -15.16
N PHE A 110 8.63 -5.07 -14.36
CA PHE A 110 8.54 -3.61 -14.46
C PHE A 110 9.23 -2.96 -13.24
N PRO A 111 10.40 -2.31 -13.43
CA PRO A 111 11.06 -1.58 -12.34
C PRO A 111 10.19 -0.45 -11.72
N CYS A 112 9.20 0.02 -12.49
CA CYS A 112 8.24 1.05 -12.10
C CYS A 112 6.93 0.49 -11.52
N PHE A 113 6.78 -0.83 -11.39
CA PHE A 113 5.62 -1.47 -10.77
C PHE A 113 6.00 -2.83 -10.15
N GLN A 114 6.08 -2.88 -8.83
CA GLN A 114 6.58 -4.05 -8.09
C GLN A 114 5.70 -4.36 -6.88
N SER A 115 5.69 -5.62 -6.45
CA SER A 115 5.18 -6.02 -5.15
C SER A 115 6.29 -5.89 -4.12
N ASN A 116 6.01 -5.24 -2.99
CA ASN A 116 6.89 -5.29 -1.83
C ASN A 116 6.11 -5.58 -0.55
N VAL A 117 6.75 -6.28 0.37
CA VAL A 117 6.21 -6.60 1.69
C VAL A 117 7.03 -5.87 2.74
N ILE A 118 6.34 -5.08 3.56
CA ILE A 118 6.95 -4.22 4.58
C ILE A 118 6.35 -4.59 5.94
N ILE A 119 7.19 -4.61 6.97
CA ILE A 119 6.77 -4.75 8.35
C ILE A 119 6.62 -3.34 8.95
N ASP A 120 5.42 -2.99 9.40
CA ASP A 120 5.14 -1.73 10.11
C ASP A 120 4.63 -2.01 11.53
N GLU A 121 4.67 -1.00 12.39
CA GLU A 121 4.16 -1.07 13.75
C GLU A 121 3.05 -0.05 13.96
N ILE A 122 1.85 -0.52 14.29
CA ILE A 122 0.73 0.35 14.65
C ILE A 122 0.61 0.47 16.17
N LYS A 123 0.46 1.70 16.64
CA LYS A 123 0.29 1.97 18.07
C LYS A 123 -1.11 1.61 18.53
N ILE A 124 -1.25 0.53 19.30
CA ILE A 124 -2.56 0.11 19.83
C ILE A 124 -2.85 0.72 21.20
N SER A 125 -1.82 1.00 22.01
CA SER A 125 -1.98 1.66 23.32
C SER A 125 -0.79 2.55 23.65
N ALA A 126 -0.78 3.19 24.83
CA ALA A 126 0.33 4.02 25.28
C ALA A 126 1.69 3.30 25.25
N TRP A 127 1.68 1.98 25.51
CA TRP A 127 2.88 1.16 25.70
C TRP A 127 2.98 -0.03 24.75
N ASN A 128 1.93 -0.30 23.96
CA ASN A 128 1.88 -1.46 23.09
C ASN A 128 1.80 -1.05 21.63
N TRP A 129 2.64 -1.70 20.83
CA TRP A 129 2.66 -1.64 19.39
C TRP A 129 2.34 -3.03 18.85
N LEU A 130 1.63 -3.05 17.73
CA LEU A 130 1.28 -4.26 17.03
C LEU A 130 1.99 -4.22 15.67
N GLU A 131 2.84 -5.20 15.45
CA GLU A 131 3.46 -5.43 14.17
C GLU A 131 2.40 -5.91 13.16
N ILE A 132 2.46 -5.35 11.97
CA ILE A 132 1.61 -5.71 10.84
C ILE A 132 2.48 -5.94 9.62
N GLU A 133 2.17 -6.96 8.85
CA GLU A 133 2.78 -7.18 7.54
C GLU A 133 1.91 -6.49 6.48
N ILE A 134 2.54 -5.76 5.57
CA ILE A 134 1.88 -4.91 4.59
C ILE A 134 2.43 -5.22 3.21
N ALA A 135 1.58 -5.77 2.34
CA ALA A 135 1.92 -5.95 0.94
C ALA A 135 1.41 -4.78 0.11
N MET A 136 2.29 -4.24 -0.75
CA MET A 136 2.02 -3.06 -1.55
C MET A 136 2.33 -3.25 -3.02
N PHE A 137 1.49 -2.64 -3.86
CA PHE A 137 1.81 -2.31 -5.24
C PHE A 137 2.61 -1.02 -5.26
N VAL A 138 3.91 -1.13 -5.42
CA VAL A 138 4.86 -0.01 -5.46
C VAL A 138 4.99 0.49 -6.89
N PHE A 139 4.66 1.76 -7.13
CA PHE A 139 4.84 2.40 -8.44
C PHE A 139 5.66 3.70 -8.40
N PHE A 140 6.13 4.11 -7.21
CA PHE A 140 7.19 5.10 -7.08
C PHE A 140 8.26 4.60 -6.11
N VAL A 141 9.53 4.69 -6.54
CA VAL A 141 10.70 4.37 -5.73
C VAL A 141 11.67 5.53 -5.83
N GLU A 142 11.80 6.29 -4.74
CA GLU A 142 12.64 7.47 -4.65
C GLU A 142 13.86 7.21 -3.77
N GLY A 143 15.05 7.46 -4.34
CA GLY A 143 16.30 7.01 -3.75
C GLY A 143 16.89 7.90 -2.67
N LYS A 144 17.71 7.27 -1.82
CA LYS A 144 18.70 7.92 -0.93
C LYS A 144 18.09 8.90 0.06
N ILE A 145 17.04 8.48 0.74
CA ILE A 145 16.52 9.24 1.88
C ILE A 145 17.34 8.86 3.12
N PHE A 146 18.06 9.83 3.69
CA PHE A 146 19.02 9.61 4.78
C PHE A 146 18.62 10.33 6.07
N MET A 147 17.34 10.40 6.46
CA MET A 147 17.01 11.02 7.76
C MET A 147 15.89 10.33 8.51
N GLU A 148 16.08 10.23 9.82
CA GLU A 148 15.07 9.87 10.80
C GLU A 148 13.96 10.94 10.87
N GLY A 149 12.73 10.53 11.20
CA GLY A 149 11.64 11.47 11.53
C GLY A 149 10.74 11.92 10.37
N TYR A 150 10.85 11.33 9.18
CA TYR A 150 9.95 11.64 8.06
C TYR A 150 8.51 11.14 8.23
N ASN A 151 8.18 10.37 9.28
CA ASN A 151 6.84 9.80 9.46
C ASN A 151 5.70 10.82 9.33
N PHE A 152 5.88 12.06 9.81
CA PHE A 152 4.88 13.12 9.63
C PHE A 152 4.80 13.65 8.20
N PHE A 153 5.95 13.73 7.52
CA PHE A 153 6.01 14.14 6.11
C PHE A 153 5.45 13.08 5.17
N LEU A 154 5.76 11.80 5.41
CA LEU A 154 5.16 10.69 4.67
C LEU A 154 3.64 10.67 4.85
N ARG A 155 3.15 10.84 6.09
CA ARG A 155 1.70 11.00 6.34
C ARG A 155 1.11 12.22 5.62
N TYR A 156 1.85 13.32 5.53
CA TYR A 156 1.40 14.47 4.75
C TYR A 156 1.27 14.13 3.26
N ILE A 157 2.26 13.46 2.66
CA ILE A 157 2.18 12.99 1.26
C ILE A 157 0.98 12.04 1.08
N GLU A 158 0.86 11.03 1.95
CA GLU A 158 -0.26 10.09 1.94
C GLU A 158 -1.61 10.81 1.96
N ASN A 159 -1.77 11.79 2.85
CA ASN A 159 -3.01 12.56 2.96
C ASN A 159 -3.29 13.39 1.71
N ASN A 160 -2.28 14.02 1.10
CA ASN A 160 -2.47 14.77 -0.15
C ASN A 160 -2.92 13.87 -1.30
N VAL A 161 -2.34 12.67 -1.42
CA VAL A 161 -2.76 11.70 -2.45
C VAL A 161 -4.18 11.21 -2.15
N ARG A 162 -4.50 10.92 -0.88
CA ARG A 162 -5.84 10.50 -0.44
C ARG A 162 -6.92 11.57 -0.64
N GLU A 163 -6.59 12.86 -0.77
CA GLU A 163 -7.58 13.88 -1.16
C GLU A 163 -8.15 13.64 -2.55
N SER A 164 -7.45 12.89 -3.41
CA SER A 164 -7.98 12.44 -4.71
C SER A 164 -9.03 11.32 -4.60
N SER A 165 -9.35 10.83 -3.39
CA SER A 165 -10.37 9.79 -3.14
C SER A 165 -11.78 10.13 -3.60
N ARG A 166 -12.06 11.42 -3.84
CA ARG A 166 -13.33 11.86 -4.44
C ARG A 166 -13.51 11.38 -5.88
N GLU A 167 -12.41 11.14 -6.58
CA GLU A 167 -12.37 10.66 -7.96
C GLU A 167 -11.86 9.22 -8.03
N TRP A 168 -10.90 8.86 -7.16
CA TRP A 168 -10.22 7.57 -7.15
C TRP A 168 -10.37 6.88 -5.78
N GLY A 169 -11.37 6.03 -5.60
CA GLY A 169 -11.61 5.31 -4.33
C GLY A 169 -10.36 4.57 -3.83
N ILE A 170 -9.58 3.96 -4.74
CA ILE A 170 -8.32 3.27 -4.44
C ILE A 170 -7.29 4.16 -3.73
N ALA A 171 -7.36 5.49 -3.86
CA ALA A 171 -6.46 6.42 -3.19
C ALA A 171 -6.50 6.26 -1.66
N GLY A 172 -7.62 5.83 -1.07
CA GLY A 172 -7.73 5.55 0.37
C GLY A 172 -6.79 4.45 0.89
N ALA A 173 -6.28 3.60 -0.01
CA ALA A 173 -5.30 2.56 0.27
C ALA A 173 -3.84 2.99 -0.01
N PHE A 174 -3.62 4.23 -0.45
CA PHE A 174 -2.28 4.72 -0.77
C PHE A 174 -1.38 4.83 0.47
N ARG A 175 -0.11 4.42 0.36
CA ARG A 175 0.87 4.45 1.46
C ARG A 175 2.26 4.86 1.00
N CYS A 176 3.05 5.37 1.94
CA CYS A 176 4.46 5.73 1.76
C CYS A 176 5.32 5.11 2.86
N TYR A 177 6.42 4.47 2.49
CA TYR A 177 7.36 3.85 3.43
C TYR A 177 8.80 4.05 3.03
N ILE A 178 9.71 3.97 4.01
CA ILE A 178 11.15 3.95 3.77
C ILE A 178 11.66 2.54 4.06
N ASP A 179 12.27 1.91 3.06
CA ASP A 179 12.88 0.57 3.11
C ASP A 179 14.37 0.65 2.72
#